data_AF-A0A496QM54-F1
#
_entry.id   AF-A0A496QM54-F1
#
_cell.length_a   1.000
_cell.length_b   1.000
_cell.length_c   1.000
_cell.angle_alpha   90.00
_cell.angle_beta   90.00
_cell.angle_gamma   90.00
#
_symmetry.space_group_name_H-M   'P 1'
#
loop_
_entity.id
_entity.type
_entity.pdbx_description
1 polymer ?
#
loop_
_entity_poly.entity_id
_entity_poly.type
_entity_poly.pdbx_seq_one_letter_code
_entity_poly.pdbx_strand_id
1 'polypeptide(L)'
;FGWIQIHLPANTYAVLFTKTSGFEEEVIKPGEFVWRVEKLIPKNMIIYSFEIKPHSTIVELHGSLPSGEVYASTLDAKPDFSYSLEFFITFILKPEQLPRLVMDEKLFPDQLDDWYRRIADECAVEASSFLSSKFRDPAYLGGINYQYETLAEELRDHINGFFQSIRIINIIPRKVEFPDLELYQRAKEQYLALLEERQRIFIEETREAARKEAVEENRIKTLSRYGELLSKYPILLKYLALESGKVDIPAEIFLEKVE
;
A
#
# COMPACT_ATOMS: atom_id res chain seq x y z
N PHE A 1 -42.46 -15.28 49.53
CA PHE A 1 -41.67 -14.57 48.50
C PHE A 1 -40.35 -15.30 48.36
N GLY A 2 -40.11 -15.96 47.22
CA GLY A 2 -38.84 -16.64 47.02
C GLY A 2 -37.78 -15.65 46.57
N TRP A 3 -36.57 -15.81 47.09
CA TRP A 3 -35.39 -15.11 46.62
C TRP A 3 -34.49 -16.15 45.96
N ILE A 4 -33.83 -15.79 44.87
CA ILE A 4 -32.79 -16.61 44.30
C ILE A 4 -31.61 -15.72 43.97
N GLN A 5 -30.49 -16.02 44.60
CA GLN A 5 -29.22 -15.39 44.30
C GLN A 5 -28.61 -16.07 43.07
N ILE A 6 -28.15 -15.29 42.10
CA ILE A 6 -27.34 -15.78 40.99
C ILE A 6 -25.89 -15.62 41.43
N HIS A 7 -25.19 -16.74 41.64
CA HIS A 7 -23.77 -16.72 41.95
C HIS A 7 -22.98 -17.03 40.67
N LEU A 8 -22.16 -16.09 40.24
CA LEU A 8 -21.28 -16.25 39.08
C LEU A 8 -19.82 -16.38 39.55
N PRO A 9 -19.07 -17.37 39.04
CA PRO A 9 -17.63 -17.46 39.25
C PRO A 9 -16.89 -16.23 38.73
N ALA A 10 -15.64 -16.05 39.15
CA ALA A 10 -14.77 -15.02 38.59
C ALA A 10 -14.65 -15.15 37.06
N ASN A 11 -14.54 -14.03 36.36
CA ASN A 11 -14.47 -13.94 34.89
C ASN A 11 -15.70 -14.51 34.15
N THR A 12 -16.78 -14.83 34.86
CA THR A 12 -18.02 -15.32 34.26
C THR A 12 -19.07 -14.22 34.29
N TYR A 13 -19.66 -13.95 33.13
CA TYR A 13 -20.71 -12.95 32.94
C TYR A 13 -21.97 -13.65 32.46
N ALA A 14 -23.14 -13.11 32.78
CA ALA A 14 -24.39 -13.73 32.35
C ALA A 14 -25.31 -12.79 31.59
N VAL A 15 -25.89 -13.33 30.52
CA VAL A 15 -27.00 -12.72 29.79
C VAL A 15 -28.27 -13.47 30.15
N LEU A 16 -29.31 -12.73 30.51
CA LEU A 16 -30.60 -13.29 30.87
C LEU A 16 -31.53 -13.32 29.66
N PHE A 17 -32.27 -14.41 29.54
CA PHE A 17 -33.42 -14.52 28.65
C PHE A 17 -34.66 -14.81 29.47
N THR A 18 -35.71 -14.02 29.31
CA THR A 18 -37.04 -14.23 29.89
C THR A 18 -38.06 -14.44 28.79
N LYS A 19 -39.08 -15.29 29.03
CA LYS A 19 -40.15 -15.50 28.04
C LYS A 19 -41.03 -14.27 27.81
N THR A 20 -41.11 -13.38 28.78
CA THR A 20 -41.95 -12.17 28.73
C THR A 20 -41.26 -11.00 28.06
N SER A 21 -39.94 -10.87 28.23
CA SER A 21 -39.20 -9.66 27.84
C SER A 21 -38.07 -9.95 26.84
N GLY A 22 -37.78 -11.22 26.54
CA GLY A 22 -36.67 -11.61 25.68
C GLY A 22 -35.31 -11.51 26.39
N PHE A 23 -34.27 -11.13 25.63
CA PHE A 23 -32.94 -10.90 26.17
C PHE A 23 -32.87 -9.55 26.90
N GLU A 24 -32.26 -9.54 28.09
CA GLU A 24 -31.99 -8.29 28.81
C GLU A 24 -30.79 -7.56 28.21
N GLU A 25 -30.85 -6.22 28.19
CA GLU A 25 -29.77 -5.36 27.67
C GLU A 25 -28.58 -5.23 28.63
N GLU A 26 -28.78 -5.53 29.92
CA GLU A 26 -27.74 -5.46 30.94
C GLU A 26 -27.13 -6.84 31.22
N VAL A 27 -25.82 -6.86 31.42
CA VAL A 27 -25.06 -8.07 31.74
C VAL A 27 -24.87 -8.17 33.24
N ILE A 28 -25.11 -9.36 33.78
CA ILE A 28 -24.82 -9.66 35.18
C ILE A 28 -23.32 -9.87 35.33
N LYS A 29 -22.70 -9.08 36.20
CA LYS A 29 -21.26 -9.17 36.48
C LYS A 29 -20.99 -10.11 37.66
N PRO A 30 -19.80 -10.72 37.72
CA PRO A 30 -19.42 -11.55 38.85
C PRO A 30 -19.39 -10.73 40.14
N GLY A 31 -19.98 -11.27 41.21
CA GLY A 31 -20.07 -10.62 42.52
C GLY A 31 -21.25 -9.65 42.70
N GLU A 32 -22.05 -9.40 41.66
CA GLU A 32 -23.25 -8.57 41.79
C GLU A 32 -24.44 -9.35 42.32
N PHE A 33 -25.18 -8.71 43.22
CA PHE A 33 -26.44 -9.23 43.73
C PHE A 33 -27.59 -8.74 42.85
N VAL A 34 -28.24 -9.66 42.13
CA VAL A 34 -29.38 -9.34 41.26
C VAL A 34 -30.64 -10.02 41.77
N TRP A 35 -31.66 -9.21 42.06
CA TRP A 35 -32.99 -9.67 42.45
C TRP A 35 -33.91 -9.78 41.22
N ARG A 36 -34.57 -10.93 41.06
CA ARG A 36 -35.53 -11.19 39.98
C ARG A 36 -36.68 -12.07 40.47
N VAL A 37 -37.90 -11.60 40.33
CA VAL A 37 -39.14 -12.34 40.66
C VAL A 37 -39.51 -13.33 39.56
N GLU A 38 -39.02 -13.12 38.35
CA GLU A 38 -39.28 -13.90 37.14
C GLU A 38 -38.77 -15.34 37.26
N LYS A 39 -37.75 -15.58 38.10
CA LYS A 39 -37.22 -16.92 38.41
C LYS A 39 -38.15 -17.74 39.32
N LEU A 40 -39.18 -17.12 39.91
CA LEU A 40 -40.20 -17.84 40.70
C LEU A 40 -41.14 -18.66 39.83
N ILE A 41 -41.26 -18.32 38.54
CA ILE A 41 -42.05 -19.10 37.59
C ILE A 41 -41.13 -20.13 36.92
N PRO A 42 -41.36 -21.45 37.11
CA PRO A 42 -40.52 -22.48 36.53
C PRO A 42 -40.40 -22.33 35.00
N LYS A 43 -39.18 -22.45 34.48
CA LYS A 43 -38.86 -22.34 33.04
C LYS A 43 -39.16 -20.98 32.39
N ASN A 44 -39.36 -19.92 33.17
CA ASN A 44 -39.61 -18.58 32.64
C ASN A 44 -38.32 -17.82 32.30
N MET A 45 -37.18 -18.26 32.83
CA MET A 45 -35.89 -17.61 32.69
C MET A 45 -34.78 -18.61 32.36
N ILE A 46 -33.91 -18.24 31.43
CA ILE A 46 -32.67 -18.96 31.06
C ILE A 46 -31.50 -18.03 31.34
N ILE A 47 -30.44 -18.57 31.94
CA ILE A 47 -29.20 -17.84 32.23
C ILE A 47 -28.13 -18.39 31.29
N TYR A 48 -27.61 -17.55 30.40
CA TYR A 48 -26.46 -17.88 29.56
C TYR A 48 -25.20 -17.34 30.21
N SER A 49 -24.34 -18.23 30.71
CA SER A 49 -23.10 -17.86 31.38
C SER A 49 -21.92 -17.96 30.43
N PHE A 50 -21.20 -16.86 30.24
CA PHE A 50 -20.04 -16.71 29.37
C PHE A 50 -18.79 -16.55 30.22
N GLU A 51 -17.82 -17.46 30.06
CA GLU A 51 -16.51 -17.32 30.69
C GLU A 51 -15.60 -16.48 29.77
N ILE A 52 -15.36 -15.23 30.15
CA ILE A 52 -14.58 -14.30 29.35
C ILE A 52 -13.10 -14.42 29.75
N LYS A 53 -12.26 -14.79 28.78
CA LYS A 53 -10.81 -14.90 28.96
C LYS A 53 -10.06 -14.09 27.90
N PRO A 54 -8.87 -13.56 28.21
CA PRO A 54 -7.97 -13.02 27.21
C PRO A 54 -7.65 -14.09 26.15
N HIS A 55 -7.72 -13.68 24.90
CA HIS A 55 -7.31 -14.48 23.75
C HIS A 55 -6.22 -13.74 23.00
N SER A 56 -5.35 -14.50 22.34
CA SER A 56 -4.22 -13.94 21.63
C SER A 56 -4.18 -14.44 20.20
N THR A 57 -3.75 -13.56 19.31
CA THR A 57 -3.49 -13.86 17.91
C THR A 57 -2.10 -13.38 17.52
N ILE A 58 -1.52 -14.03 16.51
CA ILE A 58 -0.22 -13.68 15.95
C ILE A 58 -0.46 -13.07 14.58
N VAL A 59 0.14 -11.92 14.34
CA VAL A 59 0.09 -11.23 13.06
C VAL A 59 1.48 -11.26 12.46
N GLU A 60 1.62 -11.95 11.34
CA GLU A 60 2.87 -12.09 10.59
C GLU A 60 2.77 -11.30 9.29
N LEU A 61 3.75 -10.44 9.05
CA LEU A 61 3.88 -9.69 7.81
C LEU A 61 5.29 -9.83 7.26
N HIS A 62 5.37 -10.29 6.01
CA HIS A 62 6.61 -10.41 5.26
C HIS A 62 6.47 -9.67 3.93
N GLY A 63 7.50 -8.92 3.55
CA GLY A 63 7.49 -8.23 2.28
C GLY A 63 8.83 -7.59 1.97
N SER A 64 8.88 -6.90 0.84
CA SER A 64 10.01 -6.06 0.45
C SER A 64 9.58 -4.60 0.42
N LEU A 65 10.50 -3.68 0.72
CA LEU A 65 10.24 -2.26 0.54
C LEU A 65 9.88 -1.97 -0.94
N PRO A 66 9.04 -0.95 -1.19
CA PRO A 66 8.63 -0.60 -2.55
C PRO A 66 9.83 -0.39 -3.48
N SER A 67 9.83 -1.04 -4.65
CA SER A 67 10.96 -0.93 -5.61
C SER A 67 12.34 -1.29 -5.04
N GLY A 68 12.42 -2.00 -3.90
CA GLY A 68 13.67 -2.35 -3.24
C GLY A 68 14.64 -3.09 -4.16
N GLU A 69 14.15 -4.09 -4.91
CA GLU A 69 14.97 -4.84 -5.86
C GLU A 69 15.56 -3.95 -6.97
N VAL A 70 14.78 -2.99 -7.46
CA VAL A 70 15.22 -2.04 -8.50
C VAL A 70 16.32 -1.13 -7.94
N TYR A 71 16.14 -0.60 -6.74
CA TYR A 71 17.13 0.27 -6.11
C TYR A 71 18.40 -0.50 -5.73
N ALA A 72 18.26 -1.71 -5.20
CA ALA A 72 19.38 -2.59 -4.86
C ALA A 72 20.24 -2.93 -6.08
N SER A 73 19.64 -3.07 -7.27
CA SER A 73 20.38 -3.36 -8.51
C SER A 73 21.35 -2.26 -8.94
N THR A 74 21.17 -1.04 -8.43
CA THR A 74 22.04 0.11 -8.74
C THR A 74 23.26 0.17 -7.81
N LEU A 75 23.23 -0.58 -6.70
CA LEU A 75 24.31 -0.65 -5.72
C LEU A 75 25.16 -1.90 -5.94
N ASP A 76 26.48 -1.75 -5.87
CA ASP A 76 27.42 -2.88 -6.01
C ASP A 76 27.20 -3.98 -4.97
N ALA A 77 26.81 -3.59 -3.74
CA ALA A 77 26.59 -4.50 -2.62
C ALA A 77 25.28 -5.29 -2.70
N LYS A 78 24.35 -4.94 -3.61
CA LYS A 78 23.01 -5.55 -3.74
C LYS A 78 22.32 -5.82 -2.40
N PRO A 79 22.08 -4.76 -1.59
CA PRO A 79 21.45 -4.92 -0.29
C PRO A 79 20.06 -5.54 -0.38
N ASP A 80 19.69 -6.32 0.63
CA ASP A 80 18.35 -6.87 0.78
C ASP A 80 17.46 -5.87 1.51
N PHE A 81 16.35 -5.49 0.87
CA PHE A 81 15.34 -4.57 1.42
C PHE A 81 14.06 -5.30 1.86
N SER A 82 14.18 -6.56 2.25
CA SER A 82 13.11 -7.36 2.82
C SER A 82 12.88 -7.03 4.30
N TYR A 83 11.62 -7.06 4.73
CA TYR A 83 11.20 -6.87 6.13
C TYR A 83 10.36 -8.06 6.61
N SER A 84 10.44 -8.34 7.91
CA SER A 84 9.70 -9.40 8.59
C SER A 84 9.22 -8.89 9.95
N LEU A 85 7.90 -8.84 10.13
CA LEU A 85 7.26 -8.33 11.35
C LEU A 85 6.34 -9.39 11.92
N GLU A 86 6.42 -9.59 13.23
CA GLU A 86 5.54 -10.46 13.99
C GLU A 86 5.07 -9.73 15.25
N PHE A 87 3.76 -9.57 15.36
CA PHE A 87 3.10 -8.96 16.51
C PHE A 87 2.22 -9.98 17.22
N PHE A 88 2.30 -9.98 18.54
CA PHE A 88 1.39 -10.73 19.41
C PHE A 88 0.33 -9.78 19.94
N ILE A 89 -0.93 -10.00 19.56
CA ILE A 89 -2.06 -9.15 19.95
C ILE A 89 -2.91 -9.93 20.94
N THR A 90 -3.06 -9.40 22.16
CA THR A 90 -3.98 -9.98 23.15
C THR A 90 -5.20 -9.08 23.28
N PHE A 91 -6.37 -9.69 23.20
CA PHE A 91 -7.65 -9.02 23.29
C PHE A 91 -8.62 -9.76 24.20
N ILE A 92 -9.66 -9.06 24.64
CA ILE A 92 -10.71 -9.61 25.48
C ILE A 92 -12.06 -9.06 25.03
N LEU A 93 -13.09 -9.90 25.06
CA LEU A 93 -14.46 -9.46 24.81
C LEU A 93 -14.88 -8.42 25.86
N LYS A 94 -15.49 -7.33 25.41
CA LYS A 94 -16.17 -6.36 26.29
C LYS A 94 -17.47 -7.01 26.78
N PRO A 95 -17.63 -7.27 28.09
CA PRO A 95 -18.82 -7.93 28.61
C PRO A 95 -20.10 -7.19 28.22
N GLU A 96 -20.08 -5.86 28.18
CA GLU A 96 -21.22 -5.00 27.86
C GLU A 96 -21.79 -5.23 26.44
N GLN A 97 -21.03 -5.88 25.56
CA GLN A 97 -21.47 -6.21 24.19
C GLN A 97 -22.12 -7.60 24.09
N LEU A 98 -22.05 -8.44 25.14
CA LEU A 98 -22.66 -9.78 25.14
C LEU A 98 -24.16 -9.78 24.75
N PRO A 99 -25.02 -8.89 25.27
CA PRO A 99 -26.44 -8.92 24.93
C PRO A 99 -26.68 -8.72 23.44
N ARG A 100 -25.96 -7.78 22.82
CA ARG A 100 -26.01 -7.54 21.38
C ARG A 100 -25.51 -8.74 20.59
N LEU A 101 -24.39 -9.35 20.99
CA LEU A 101 -23.85 -10.53 20.30
C LEU A 101 -24.81 -11.73 20.40
N VAL A 102 -25.49 -11.91 21.53
CA VAL A 102 -26.49 -12.97 21.69
C VAL A 102 -27.74 -12.68 20.84
N MET A 103 -28.17 -11.42 20.73
CA MET A 103 -29.35 -11.04 19.97
C MET A 103 -29.13 -11.04 18.45
N ASP A 104 -28.02 -10.45 18.00
CA ASP A 104 -27.75 -10.18 16.59
C ASP A 104 -27.00 -11.35 15.93
N GLU A 105 -25.99 -11.90 16.62
CA GLU A 105 -25.13 -12.98 16.10
C GLU A 105 -25.55 -14.37 16.62
N LYS A 106 -26.52 -14.44 17.53
CA LYS A 106 -26.93 -15.69 18.21
C LYS A 106 -25.77 -16.39 18.91
N LEU A 107 -24.84 -15.62 19.46
CA LEU A 107 -23.68 -16.14 20.16
C LEU A 107 -24.10 -16.78 21.49
N PHE A 108 -24.01 -18.10 21.59
CA PHE A 108 -24.24 -18.83 22.84
C PHE A 108 -22.93 -19.30 23.50
N PRO A 109 -22.93 -19.65 24.79
CA PRO A 109 -21.70 -20.01 25.52
C PRO A 109 -20.88 -21.14 24.89
N ASP A 110 -21.53 -22.10 24.25
CA ASP A 110 -20.91 -23.22 23.53
C ASP A 110 -20.17 -22.80 22.25
N GLN A 111 -20.47 -21.60 21.73
CA GLN A 111 -19.89 -21.05 20.51
C GLN A 111 -18.85 -19.97 20.78
N LEU A 112 -18.58 -19.66 22.05
CA LEU A 112 -17.70 -18.56 22.44
C LEU A 112 -16.26 -18.76 21.93
N ASP A 113 -15.76 -19.99 21.97
CA ASP A 113 -14.40 -20.32 21.49
C ASP A 113 -14.29 -20.15 19.96
N ASP A 114 -15.33 -20.54 19.21
CA ASP A 114 -15.39 -20.35 17.76
C ASP A 114 -15.48 -18.88 17.38
N TRP A 115 -16.24 -18.10 18.15
CA TRP A 115 -16.31 -16.66 18.00
C TRP A 115 -14.94 -16.01 18.25
N TYR A 116 -14.22 -16.40 19.29
CA TYR A 116 -12.86 -15.90 19.55
C TYR A 116 -11.90 -16.24 18.40
N ARG A 117 -11.96 -17.45 17.84
CA ARG A 117 -11.16 -17.85 16.67
C ARG A 117 -11.45 -16.98 15.46
N ARG A 118 -12.73 -16.77 15.14
CA ARG A 118 -13.12 -15.89 14.02
C ARG A 118 -12.61 -14.46 14.21
N ILE A 119 -12.78 -13.89 15.40
CA ILE A 119 -12.30 -12.54 15.70
C ILE A 119 -10.76 -12.47 15.65
N ALA A 120 -10.06 -13.52 16.10
CA ALA A 120 -8.61 -13.60 15.98
C ALA A 120 -8.14 -13.58 14.51
N ASP A 121 -8.84 -14.31 13.63
CA ASP A 121 -8.56 -14.34 12.19
C ASP A 121 -8.86 -12.98 11.53
N GLU A 122 -10.03 -12.39 11.81
CA GLU A 122 -10.41 -11.06 11.32
C GLU A 122 -9.42 -9.99 11.79
N CYS A 123 -9.00 -10.05 13.07
CA CYS A 123 -8.02 -9.15 13.64
C CYS A 123 -6.66 -9.29 12.96
N ALA A 124 -6.22 -10.52 12.68
CA ALA A 124 -4.95 -10.75 11.99
C ALA A 124 -4.96 -10.22 10.55
N VAL A 125 -6.06 -10.40 9.82
CA VAL A 125 -6.23 -9.86 8.46
C VAL A 125 -6.22 -8.33 8.48
N GLU A 126 -6.99 -7.71 9.38
CA GLU A 126 -7.09 -6.26 9.46
C GLU A 126 -5.76 -5.62 9.89
N ALA A 127 -5.09 -6.21 10.88
CA ALA A 127 -3.76 -5.77 11.30
C ALA A 127 -2.73 -5.87 10.16
N SER A 128 -2.73 -6.98 9.41
CA SER A 128 -1.84 -7.18 8.26
C SER A 128 -2.11 -6.16 7.16
N SER A 129 -3.38 -5.88 6.88
CA SER A 129 -3.82 -4.88 5.90
C SER A 129 -3.36 -3.47 6.28
N PHE A 130 -3.59 -3.07 7.53
CA PHE A 130 -3.17 -1.79 8.07
C PHE A 130 -1.64 -1.61 7.95
N LEU A 131 -0.87 -2.58 8.45
CA LEU A 131 0.59 -2.56 8.37
C LEU A 131 1.07 -2.47 6.91
N SER A 132 0.53 -3.30 6.02
CA SER A 132 0.88 -3.28 4.59
C SER A 132 0.61 -1.92 3.93
N SER A 133 -0.48 -1.26 4.30
CA SER A 133 -0.82 0.07 3.77
C SER A 133 0.21 1.13 4.19
N LYS A 134 0.69 1.06 5.44
CA LYS A 134 1.71 1.97 5.97
C LYS A 134 3.06 1.80 5.27
N PHE A 135 3.49 0.56 5.02
CA PHE A 135 4.75 0.31 4.31
C PHE A 135 4.70 0.62 2.82
N ARG A 136 3.51 0.79 2.24
CA ARG A 136 3.35 1.26 0.86
C ARG A 136 3.45 2.78 0.74
N ASP A 137 3.13 3.52 1.81
CA ASP A 137 3.13 4.97 1.80
C ASP A 137 4.57 5.54 1.88
N PRO A 138 5.08 6.19 0.82
CA PRO A 138 6.43 6.75 0.83
C PRO A 138 6.62 7.86 1.87
N ALA A 139 5.56 8.58 2.25
CA ALA A 139 5.62 9.61 3.28
C ALA A 139 5.86 8.99 4.67
N TYR A 140 5.21 7.85 4.93
CA TYR A 140 5.42 7.07 6.13
C TYR A 140 6.85 6.51 6.18
N LEU A 141 7.37 5.99 5.06
CA LEU A 141 8.76 5.49 5.00
C LEU A 141 9.84 6.58 5.13
N GLY A 142 9.53 7.82 4.75
CA GLY A 142 10.48 8.94 4.73
C GLY A 142 10.62 9.70 6.04
N GLY A 143 9.62 9.60 6.94
CA GLY A 143 9.50 10.51 8.09
C GLY A 143 9.85 9.93 9.46
N ILE A 144 10.19 8.65 9.57
CA ILE A 144 10.07 7.94 10.85
C ILE A 144 11.42 7.48 11.40
N ASN A 145 11.73 7.90 12.63
CA ASN A 145 12.53 7.11 13.56
C ASN A 145 11.66 5.91 13.93
N TYR A 146 11.93 4.72 13.38
CA TYR A 146 11.10 3.52 13.58
C TYR A 146 11.17 3.05 15.03
N GLN A 147 10.40 3.70 15.90
CA GLN A 147 10.14 3.25 17.25
C GLN A 147 8.93 2.32 17.18
N TYR A 148 9.18 1.07 17.54
CA TYR A 148 8.17 0.02 17.57
C TYR A 148 6.94 0.46 18.39
N GLU A 149 7.17 1.23 19.45
CA GLU A 149 6.13 1.73 20.36
C GLU A 149 5.05 2.52 19.61
N THR A 150 5.45 3.39 18.68
CA THR A 150 4.52 4.20 17.88
C THR A 150 3.68 3.34 16.95
N LEU A 151 4.29 2.35 16.29
CA LEU A 151 3.59 1.43 15.40
C LEU A 151 2.57 0.56 16.15
N ALA A 152 2.92 0.11 17.35
CA ALA A 152 2.03 -0.66 18.21
C ALA A 152 0.85 0.18 18.73
N GLU A 153 1.06 1.47 19.02
CA GLU A 153 -0.01 2.40 19.38
C GLU A 153 -0.96 2.66 18.22
N GLU A 154 -0.44 2.98 17.03
CA GLU A 154 -1.25 3.18 15.82
C GLU A 154 -2.08 1.93 15.49
N LEU A 155 -1.48 0.73 15.59
CA LEU A 155 -2.17 -0.53 15.36
C LEU A 155 -3.27 -0.76 16.40
N ARG A 156 -3.00 -0.45 17.67
CA ARG A 156 -4.00 -0.57 18.75
C ARG A 156 -5.21 0.32 18.49
N ASP A 157 -4.98 1.58 18.09
CA ASP A 157 -6.04 2.54 17.85
C ASP A 157 -6.89 2.15 16.63
N HIS A 158 -6.23 1.67 15.56
CA HIS A 158 -6.90 1.15 14.38
C HIS A 158 -7.83 -0.02 14.71
N ILE A 159 -7.31 -1.03 15.43
CA ILE A 159 -8.09 -2.23 15.79
C ILE A 159 -9.23 -1.87 16.77
N ASN A 160 -9.00 -0.99 17.75
CA ASN A 160 -10.05 -0.54 18.66
C ASN A 160 -11.16 0.26 17.94
N GLY A 161 -10.82 0.99 16.87
CA GLY A 161 -11.81 1.67 16.03
C GLY A 161 -12.66 0.70 15.20
N PHE A 162 -12.03 -0.36 14.68
CA PHE A 162 -12.69 -1.37 13.86
C PHE A 162 -13.61 -2.30 14.68
N PHE A 163 -13.12 -2.82 15.81
CA PHE A 163 -13.87 -3.78 16.62
C PHE A 163 -14.51 -3.15 17.86
N GLN A 164 -15.84 -3.03 17.84
CA GLN A 164 -16.60 -2.54 18.99
C GLN A 164 -16.80 -3.60 20.08
N SER A 165 -16.77 -4.89 19.71
CA SER A 165 -17.03 -6.05 20.59
C SER A 165 -15.86 -6.45 21.50
N ILE A 166 -14.62 -6.10 21.13
CA ILE A 166 -13.41 -6.44 21.88
C ILE A 166 -12.70 -5.19 22.40
N ARG A 167 -11.79 -5.42 23.34
CA ARG A 167 -10.80 -4.46 23.81
C ARG A 167 -9.42 -5.08 23.69
N ILE A 168 -8.48 -4.35 23.11
CA ILE A 168 -7.07 -4.76 23.06
C ILE A 168 -6.43 -4.54 24.43
N ILE A 169 -5.82 -5.60 24.98
CA ILE A 169 -5.08 -5.57 26.25
C ILE A 169 -3.64 -5.13 25.99
N ASN A 170 -2.96 -5.79 25.06
CA ASN A 170 -1.59 -5.46 24.70
C ASN A 170 -1.28 -5.86 23.25
N ILE A 171 -0.22 -5.25 22.73
CA ILE A 171 0.40 -5.57 21.45
C ILE A 171 1.90 -5.64 21.73
N ILE A 172 2.51 -6.79 21.50
CA ILE A 172 3.91 -7.07 21.83
C ILE A 172 4.66 -7.43 20.54
N PRO A 173 5.86 -6.87 20.28
CA PRO A 173 6.68 -7.30 19.16
C PRO A 173 7.26 -8.65 19.54
N ARG A 174 7.12 -9.64 18.68
CA ARG A 174 7.91 -10.86 18.84
C ARG A 174 9.13 -10.84 17.94
N LYS A 175 8.96 -10.37 16.70
CA LYS A 175 10.02 -10.30 15.71
C LYS A 175 9.86 -9.03 14.89
N VAL A 176 10.91 -8.21 14.83
CA VAL A 176 10.91 -6.98 14.04
C VAL A 176 12.24 -6.91 13.33
N GLU A 177 12.26 -7.35 12.08
CA GLU A 177 13.39 -7.23 11.18
C GLU A 177 13.03 -6.21 10.11
N PHE A 178 13.67 -5.04 10.18
CA PHE A 178 13.61 -4.02 9.14
C PHE A 178 14.96 -3.95 8.43
N PRO A 179 14.95 -3.77 7.09
CA PRO A 179 16.17 -3.48 6.37
C PRO A 179 16.65 -2.07 6.69
N ASP A 180 17.91 -1.77 6.36
CA ASP A 180 18.48 -0.44 6.57
C ASP A 180 17.75 0.60 5.68
N LEU A 181 16.95 1.43 6.34
CA LEU A 181 16.11 2.44 5.70
C LEU A 181 16.93 3.63 5.22
N GLU A 182 18.02 3.98 5.89
CA GLU A 182 18.92 5.02 5.40
C GLU A 182 19.58 4.56 4.10
N LEU A 183 20.02 3.30 4.06
CA LEU A 183 20.57 2.70 2.85
C LEU A 183 19.52 2.65 1.73
N TYR A 184 18.27 2.30 2.04
CA TYR A 184 17.17 2.33 1.08
C TYR A 184 16.91 3.73 0.52
N GLN A 185 16.89 4.77 1.37
CA GLN A 185 16.70 6.16 0.94
C GLN A 185 17.84 6.61 0.03
N ARG A 186 19.10 6.31 0.38
CA ARG A 186 20.26 6.61 -0.47
C ARG A 186 20.21 5.87 -1.80
N ALA A 187 19.82 4.60 -1.80
CA ALA A 187 19.67 3.81 -3.01
C ALA A 187 18.62 4.43 -3.96
N LYS A 188 17.49 4.87 -3.40
CA LYS A 188 16.44 5.58 -4.15
C LYS A 188 16.96 6.88 -4.75
N GLU A 189 17.65 7.70 -3.97
CA GLU A 189 18.22 8.97 -4.45
C GLU A 189 19.21 8.75 -5.60
N GLN A 190 20.13 7.78 -5.46
CA GLN A 190 21.08 7.44 -6.51
C GLN A 190 20.40 6.93 -7.78
N TYR A 191 19.38 6.09 -7.63
CA TYR A 191 18.60 5.61 -8.77
C TYR A 191 17.90 6.74 -9.52
N LEU A 192 17.27 7.67 -8.79
CA LEU A 192 16.62 8.84 -9.38
C LEU A 192 17.64 9.75 -10.08
N ALA A 193 18.79 10.03 -9.47
CA ALA A 193 19.86 10.81 -10.11
C ALA A 193 20.37 10.14 -11.39
N LEU A 194 20.53 8.81 -11.39
CA LEU A 194 20.95 8.06 -12.57
C LEU A 194 19.90 8.08 -13.68
N LEU A 195 18.61 8.06 -13.35
CA LEU A 195 17.54 8.25 -14.34
C LEU A 195 17.58 9.65 -14.97
N GLU A 196 17.80 10.69 -14.16
CA GLU A 196 17.91 12.06 -14.63
C GLU A 196 19.11 12.25 -15.58
N GLU A 197 20.27 11.69 -15.24
CA GLU A 197 21.45 11.74 -16.10
C GLU A 197 21.24 10.98 -17.42
N ARG A 198 20.63 9.79 -17.37
CA ARG A 198 20.27 9.05 -18.59
C ARG A 198 19.31 9.84 -19.48
N GLN A 199 18.32 10.48 -18.88
CA GLN A 199 17.37 11.31 -19.61
C GLN A 199 18.04 12.54 -20.22
N ARG A 200 18.98 13.17 -19.50
CA ARG A 200 19.76 14.31 -20.00
C ARG A 200 20.59 13.91 -21.23
N ILE A 201 21.36 12.82 -21.12
CA ILE A 201 22.18 12.30 -22.23
C ILE A 201 21.29 12.00 -23.44
N PHE A 202 20.16 11.32 -23.24
CA PHE A 202 19.23 11.01 -24.33
C PHE A 202 18.69 12.26 -25.03
N ILE A 203 18.32 13.30 -24.27
CA ILE A 203 17.86 14.58 -24.83
C ILE A 203 18.98 15.28 -25.60
N GLU A 204 20.21 15.26 -25.09
CA GLU A 204 21.37 15.84 -25.77
C GLU A 204 21.67 15.11 -27.08
N GLU A 205 21.73 13.79 -27.09
CA GLU A 205 21.94 12.98 -28.30
C GLU A 205 20.84 13.20 -29.33
N THR A 206 19.58 13.26 -28.90
CA THR A 206 18.44 13.53 -29.79
C THR A 206 18.54 14.94 -30.39
N ARG A 207 18.94 15.94 -29.59
CA ARG A 207 19.13 17.32 -30.06
C ARG A 207 20.30 17.41 -31.04
N GLU A 208 21.39 16.68 -30.81
CA GLU A 208 22.51 16.63 -31.75
C GLU A 208 22.14 15.97 -33.08
N ALA A 209 21.38 14.86 -33.04
CA ALA A 209 20.89 14.19 -34.24
C ALA A 209 19.98 15.12 -35.06
N ALA A 210 19.00 15.77 -34.41
CA ALA A 210 18.12 16.74 -35.05
C ALA A 210 18.88 17.95 -35.63
N ARG A 211 19.92 18.43 -34.94
CA ARG A 211 20.80 19.49 -35.47
C ARG A 211 21.54 19.05 -36.73
N LYS A 212 22.12 17.84 -36.74
CA LYS A 212 22.82 17.30 -37.92
C LYS A 212 21.87 17.16 -39.11
N GLU A 213 20.68 16.63 -38.89
CA GLU A 213 19.64 16.50 -39.92
C GLU A 213 19.22 17.86 -40.47
N ALA A 214 18.98 18.85 -39.62
CA ALA A 214 18.64 20.22 -40.03
C ALA A 214 19.79 20.90 -40.81
N VAL A 215 21.06 20.64 -40.47
CA VAL A 215 22.21 21.14 -41.22
C VAL A 215 22.27 20.52 -42.62
N GLU A 216 22.09 19.21 -42.74
CA GLU A 216 22.08 18.53 -44.04
C GLU A 216 20.89 18.97 -44.91
N GLU A 217 19.69 19.11 -44.33
CA GLU A 217 18.53 19.61 -45.06
C GLU A 217 18.75 21.05 -45.55
N ASN A 218 19.33 21.92 -44.71
CA ASN A 218 19.69 23.28 -45.12
C ASN A 218 20.76 23.30 -46.22
N ARG A 219 21.72 22.37 -46.17
CA ARG A 219 22.74 22.21 -47.21
C ARG A 219 22.11 21.79 -48.54
N ILE A 220 21.21 20.80 -48.52
CA ILE A 220 20.46 20.36 -49.69
C ILE A 220 19.63 21.51 -50.27
N LYS A 221 18.86 22.23 -49.44
CA LYS A 221 18.09 23.41 -49.88
C LYS A 221 18.96 24.50 -50.51
N THR A 222 20.18 24.68 -49.99
CA THR A 222 21.13 25.66 -50.53
C THR A 222 21.71 25.19 -51.87
N LEU A 223 22.06 23.90 -51.99
CA LEU A 223 22.50 23.30 -53.26
C LEU A 223 21.38 23.33 -54.32
N SER A 224 20.13 23.03 -53.97
CA SER A 224 18.98 23.12 -54.88
C SER A 224 18.79 24.56 -55.38
N ARG A 225 18.87 25.56 -54.49
CA ARG A 225 18.82 26.98 -54.89
C ARG A 225 19.95 27.34 -55.85
N TYR A 226 21.15 26.84 -55.62
CA TYR A 226 22.25 27.04 -56.57
C TYR A 226 21.98 26.34 -57.92
N GLY A 227 21.47 25.11 -57.93
CA GLY A 227 21.09 24.41 -59.16
C GLY A 227 20.02 25.16 -59.96
N GLU A 228 18.99 25.70 -59.29
CA GLU A 228 17.97 26.52 -59.93
C GLU A 228 18.54 27.83 -60.49
N LEU A 229 19.41 28.51 -59.76
CA LEU A 229 20.05 29.76 -60.21
C LEU A 229 20.94 29.52 -61.42
N LEU A 230 21.71 28.43 -61.44
CA LEU A 230 22.55 28.05 -62.57
C LEU A 230 21.72 27.66 -63.80
N SER A 231 20.55 27.04 -63.60
CA SER A 231 19.62 26.71 -64.68
C SER A 231 18.92 27.95 -65.25
N LYS A 232 18.58 28.93 -64.40
CA LYS A 232 17.94 30.20 -64.81
C LYS A 232 18.92 31.17 -65.47
N TYR A 233 20.20 31.11 -65.11
CA TYR A 233 21.25 31.99 -65.65
C TYR A 233 22.44 31.19 -66.21
N PRO A 234 22.28 30.46 -67.32
CA PRO A 234 23.34 29.65 -67.93
C PRO A 234 24.53 30.46 -68.45
N ILE A 235 24.38 31.78 -68.57
CA ILE A 235 25.46 32.73 -68.93
C ILE A 235 26.53 32.81 -67.81
N LEU A 236 26.15 32.60 -66.54
CA LEU A 236 27.08 32.60 -65.41
C LEU A 236 28.02 31.39 -65.44
N LEU A 237 27.53 30.22 -65.88
CA LEU A 237 28.37 29.03 -66.10
C LEU A 237 29.42 29.28 -67.19
N LYS A 238 29.03 29.96 -68.27
CA LYS A 238 29.97 30.34 -69.34
C LYS A 238 31.05 31.29 -68.81
N TYR A 239 30.69 32.28 -67.99
CA TYR A 239 31.65 33.23 -67.43
C TYR A 239 32.63 32.57 -66.45
N LEU A 240 32.14 31.70 -65.55
CA LEU A 240 32.97 30.91 -64.63
C LEU A 240 33.88 29.90 -65.36
N ALA A 241 33.40 29.29 -66.45
CA ALA A 241 34.20 28.39 -67.27
C ALA A 241 35.30 29.14 -68.07
N LEU A 242 35.00 30.37 -68.50
CA LEU A 242 35.96 31.27 -69.15
C LEU A 242 37.07 31.73 -68.18
N GLU A 243 36.76 31.89 -66.90
CA GLU A 243 37.72 32.32 -65.87
C GLU A 243 38.56 31.14 -65.30
N SER A 244 38.06 29.90 -65.37
CA SER A 244 38.71 28.69 -64.83
C SER A 244 39.53 27.88 -65.85
N GLY A 245 39.57 28.30 -67.12
CA GLY A 245 40.61 27.85 -68.07
C GLY A 245 40.60 26.37 -68.46
N LYS A 246 39.44 25.69 -68.51
CA LYS A 246 39.30 24.37 -69.16
C LYS A 246 38.05 24.28 -70.03
N VAL A 247 38.29 24.15 -71.32
CA VAL A 247 37.33 23.92 -72.40
C VAL A 247 37.10 22.42 -72.54
N ASP A 248 35.84 21.98 -72.45
CA ASP A 248 35.20 21.09 -73.44
C ASP A 248 33.71 20.93 -73.10
N ILE A 249 32.84 21.33 -74.02
CA ILE A 249 31.39 21.15 -73.96
C ILE A 249 31.01 20.15 -75.07
N PRO A 250 30.44 18.97 -74.77
CA PRO A 250 29.84 18.14 -75.81
C PRO A 250 28.58 18.83 -76.32
N ALA A 251 28.55 19.09 -77.62
CA ALA A 251 27.40 19.57 -78.35
C ALA A 251 26.48 18.38 -78.68
N GLU A 252 25.34 18.27 -78.01
CA GLU A 252 24.10 17.71 -78.55
C GLU A 252 22.97 17.86 -77.52
N ILE A 253 21.73 17.93 -78.02
CA ILE A 253 20.46 18.21 -77.29
C ILE A 253 20.10 19.71 -77.21
N PHE A 254 20.03 20.35 -78.37
CA PHE A 254 18.89 21.20 -78.68
C PHE A 254 18.20 20.59 -79.91
N LEU A 255 16.92 20.26 -79.76
CA LEU A 255 15.82 20.31 -80.74
C LEU A 255 14.86 19.12 -80.55
N GLU A 256 13.74 19.35 -79.86
CA GLU A 256 12.43 19.06 -80.45
C GLU A 256 11.30 19.90 -79.81
N LYS A 257 10.82 20.86 -80.63
CA LYS A 257 9.44 21.37 -80.84
C LYS A 257 8.54 21.59 -79.63
N VAL A 258 8.05 22.81 -79.35
CA VAL A 258 7.01 23.56 -80.10
C VAL A 258 5.82 22.70 -80.52
N GLU A 259 4.85 22.58 -79.61
CA GLU A 259 3.48 23.11 -79.77
C GLU A 259 2.92 23.48 -78.39
#